data_AF-A0A7J3JAV6-F1
#
_entry.id   AF-A0A7J3JAV6-F1
#
_cell.length_a   1.000
_cell.length_b   1.000
_cell.length_c   1.000
_cell.angle_alpha   90.00
_cell.angle_beta   90.00
_cell.angle_gamma   90.00
#
_symmetry.space_group_name_H-M   'P 1'
#
loop_
_entity.id
_entity.type
_entity.pdbx_description
1 polymer ?
#
loop_
_entity_poly.entity_id
_entity_poly.type
_entity_poly.pdbx_seq_one_letter_code
_entity_poly.pdbx_strand_id
1 'polypeptide(L)'
;MVRVVLDTNVLVSAFLNKGKSRNLVLKLLETHELILSRQMLAELADVLSREKFNVTNAQIDRFISIMVRQATLVPVQSNSKIIIDDPDDDVIINTALSGKAEYIV
;
A
#
# COMPACT_ATOMS: atom_id res chain seq x y z
N MET A 1 -1.42 13.08 14.82
CA MET A 1 -1.48 11.94 13.89
C MET A 1 -0.77 12.37 12.63
N VAL A 2 0.12 11.53 12.11
CA VAL A 2 0.79 11.76 10.83
C VAL A 2 0.16 10.93 9.72
N ARG A 3 0.31 11.38 8.48
CA ARG A 3 -0.21 10.74 7.28
C ARG A 3 0.90 9.94 6.62
N VAL A 4 0.68 8.65 6.42
CA VAL A 4 1.74 7.71 6.01
C VAL A 4 1.29 6.96 4.77
N VAL A 5 2.15 6.89 3.75
CA VAL A 5 2.02 5.92 2.64
C VAL A 5 2.96 4.75 2.93
N LEU A 6 2.48 3.55 2.66
CA LEU A 6 3.30 2.34 2.77
C LEU A 6 3.67 1.82 1.40
N ASP A 7 4.93 1.46 1.23
CA ASP A 7 5.41 0.74 0.06
C ASP A 7 4.63 -0.58 -0.11
N THR A 8 4.38 -0.96 -1.37
CA THR A 8 3.74 -2.22 -1.73
C THR A 8 4.45 -3.41 -1.07
N ASN A 9 5.77 -3.41 -0.99
CA ASN A 9 6.58 -4.44 -0.35
C ASN A 9 6.31 -4.58 1.16
N VAL A 10 6.05 -3.46 1.86
CA VAL A 10 5.69 -3.49 3.28
C VAL A 10 4.32 -4.15 3.45
N LEU A 11 3.36 -3.84 2.57
CA LEU A 11 2.02 -4.45 2.57
C LEU A 11 2.07 -5.94 2.21
N VAL A 12 2.88 -6.33 1.21
CA VAL A 12 3.12 -7.73 0.83
C VAL A 12 3.73 -8.49 2.00
N SER A 13 4.77 -7.95 2.63
CA SER A 13 5.41 -8.57 3.79
C SER A 13 4.45 -8.70 4.99
N ALA A 14 3.62 -7.68 5.24
CA ALA A 14 2.62 -7.69 6.30
C ALA A 14 1.52 -8.74 6.06
N PHE A 15 1.17 -8.97 4.79
CA PHE A 15 0.23 -10.02 4.40
C PHE A 15 0.80 -11.42 4.62
N LEU A 16 2.00 -11.68 4.10
CA LEU A 16 2.60 -13.01 4.07
C LEU A 16 3.10 -13.47 5.45
N ASN A 17 3.61 -12.54 6.27
CA ASN A 17 4.31 -12.88 7.50
C ASN A 17 3.68 -12.23 8.74
N LYS A 18 3.71 -12.93 9.88
CA LYS A 18 3.34 -12.36 11.19
C LYS A 18 4.53 -11.64 11.86
N GLY A 19 5.26 -10.85 11.07
CA GLY A 19 6.52 -10.22 11.48
C GLY A 19 6.42 -8.72 11.72
N LYS A 20 7.58 -8.06 11.68
CA LYS A 20 7.71 -6.61 11.91
C LYS A 20 6.80 -5.77 11.02
N SER A 21 6.72 -6.09 9.73
CA SER A 21 5.87 -5.36 8.77
C SER A 21 4.38 -5.44 9.14
N ARG A 22 3.88 -6.61 9.56
CA ARG A 22 2.50 -6.74 10.01
C ARG A 22 2.23 -5.93 11.27
N ASN A 23 3.13 -5.99 12.24
CA ASN A 23 2.99 -5.22 13.48
C ASN A 23 3.04 -3.71 13.20
N LEU A 24 3.89 -3.27 12.27
CA LEU A 24 3.95 -1.89 11.82
C LEU A 24 2.63 -1.46 11.17
N VAL A 25 2.11 -2.21 10.20
CA VAL A 25 0.83 -1.91 9.54
C VAL A 25 -0.30 -1.78 10.56
N LEU A 26 -0.43 -2.76 11.46
CA LEU A 26 -1.46 -2.73 12.50
C LEU A 26 -1.30 -1.49 13.40
N LYS A 27 -0.07 -1.17 13.81
CA LYS A 27 0.18 -0.01 14.65
C LYS A 27 -0.15 1.31 13.94
N LEU A 28 0.19 1.42 12.65
CA LEU A 28 -0.12 2.60 11.85
C LEU A 28 -1.63 2.76 11.67
N LEU A 29 -2.37 1.68 11.39
CA LEU A 29 -3.83 1.73 11.30
C LEU A 29 -4.51 2.16 12.62
N GLU A 30 -3.91 1.85 13.77
CA GLU A 30 -4.45 2.25 15.08
C GLU A 30 -4.16 3.72 15.45
N THR A 31 -3.02 4.27 15.00
CA THR A 31 -2.46 5.51 15.57
C THR A 31 -2.22 6.62 14.55
N HIS A 32 -2.33 6.31 13.26
CA HIS A 32 -1.98 7.18 12.15
C HIS A 32 -3.01 7.08 11.03
N GLU A 33 -2.92 7.98 10.05
CA GLU A 33 -3.75 7.91 8.86
C GLU A 33 -2.95 7.22 7.75
N LEU A 34 -3.32 5.98 7.43
CA LEU A 34 -2.75 5.27 6.29
C LEU A 34 -3.36 5.81 5.00
N ILE A 35 -2.52 6.28 4.08
CA ILE A 35 -2.91 6.80 2.78
C ILE A 35 -2.58 5.76 1.72
N LEU A 36 -3.57 5.40 0.90
CA LEU A 36 -3.39 4.48 -0.23
C LEU A 36 -4.11 5.01 -1.46
N SER A 37 -3.74 4.49 -2.63
CA SER A 37 -4.47 4.73 -3.88
C SER A 37 -5.01 3.42 -4.45
N ARG A 38 -5.93 3.55 -5.41
CA ARG A 38 -6.45 2.38 -6.14
C ARG A 38 -5.37 1.68 -6.95
N GLN A 39 -4.41 2.43 -7.51
CA GLN A 39 -3.29 1.84 -8.24
C GLN A 39 -2.42 0.97 -7.33
N MET A 40 -2.05 1.47 -6.14
CA MET A 40 -1.27 0.67 -5.17
C MET A 40 -1.99 -0.61 -4.74
N LEU A 41 -3.30 -0.55 -4.52
CA LEU A 41 -4.08 -1.74 -4.17
C LEU A 41 -4.17 -2.75 -5.31
N ALA A 42 -4.23 -2.29 -6.56
CA ALA A 42 -4.20 -3.15 -7.74
C ALA A 42 -2.83 -3.84 -7.88
N GLU A 43 -1.75 -3.08 -7.75
CA GLU A 43 -0.38 -3.60 -7.78
C GLU A 43 -0.14 -4.63 -6.67
N LEU A 44 -0.61 -4.34 -5.44
CA LEU A 44 -0.58 -5.29 -4.33
C LEU A 44 -1.30 -6.60 -4.67
N ALA A 45 -2.48 -6.52 -5.30
CA ALA A 45 -3.23 -7.71 -5.74
C ALA A 45 -2.44 -8.50 -6.79
N ASP A 46 -1.87 -7.81 -7.77
CA ASP A 46 -1.08 -8.39 -8.85
C ASP A 46 0.20 -9.05 -8.31
N VAL A 47 0.84 -8.45 -7.31
CA VAL A 47 2.00 -9.05 -6.64
C VAL A 47 1.59 -10.30 -5.88
N LEU A 48 0.55 -10.23 -5.04
CA LEU A 48 0.12 -11.36 -4.21
C LEU A 48 -0.47 -12.54 -5.00
N SER A 49 -0.98 -12.29 -6.21
CA SER A 49 -1.51 -13.34 -7.09
C SER A 49 -0.43 -14.20 -7.77
N ARG A 50 0.85 -13.81 -7.69
CA ARG A 50 1.97 -14.58 -8.27
C ARG A 50 2.08 -15.94 -7.58
N GLU A 51 2.22 -17.01 -8.37
CA GLU A 51 2.20 -18.41 -7.88
C GLU A 51 3.18 -18.70 -6.73
N LYS A 52 4.33 -18.01 -6.70
CA LYS A 52 5.36 -18.16 -5.66
C LYS A 52 4.86 -17.91 -4.23
N PHE A 53 3.76 -17.18 -4.06
CA PHE A 53 3.23 -16.85 -2.74
C PHE A 53 2.21 -17.85 -2.20
N ASN A 54 1.67 -18.73 -3.05
CA ASN A 54 0.67 -19.75 -2.67
C ASN A 54 -0.52 -19.17 -1.89
N VAL A 55 -1.10 -18.08 -2.40
CA VAL A 55 -2.21 -17.33 -1.78
C VAL A 55 -3.46 -17.48 -2.63
N THR A 56 -4.62 -17.62 -1.99
CA THR A 56 -5.92 -17.66 -2.69
C THR A 56 -6.47 -16.25 -2.94
N ASN A 57 -7.20 -16.06 -4.04
CA ASN A 57 -7.88 -14.79 -4.35
C ASN A 57 -8.77 -14.32 -3.18
N ALA A 58 -9.47 -15.24 -2.50
CA ALA A 58 -10.30 -14.90 -1.35
C ALA A 58 -9.49 -14.28 -0.17
N GLN A 59 -8.24 -14.69 0.03
CA GLN A 59 -7.38 -14.07 1.04
C GLN A 59 -6.93 -12.67 0.62
N ILE A 60 -6.58 -12.50 -0.66
CA ILE A 60 -6.19 -11.20 -1.24
C ILE A 60 -7.36 -10.21 -1.13
N ASP A 61 -8.55 -10.61 -1.59
CA ASP A 61 -9.76 -9.80 -1.56
C ASP A 61 -10.11 -9.37 -0.13
N ARG A 62 -9.97 -10.29 0.83
CA ARG A 62 -10.21 -9.98 2.24
C ARG A 62 -9.22 -8.94 2.76
N PHE A 63 -7.94 -9.05 2.40
CA PHE A 63 -6.91 -8.11 2.84
C PHE A 63 -7.12 -6.72 2.23
N ILE A 64 -7.33 -6.65 0.92
CA ILE A 64 -7.65 -5.41 0.21
C ILE A 64 -8.89 -4.76 0.83
N SER A 65 -9.94 -5.55 1.09
CA SER A 65 -11.16 -5.03 1.72
C SER A 65 -10.91 -4.44 3.12
N ILE A 66 -9.97 -5.00 3.90
CA ILE A 66 -9.58 -4.41 5.18
C ILE A 66 -8.85 -3.09 4.95
N MET A 67 -7.88 -3.05 4.03
CA MET A 67 -7.13 -1.83 3.73
C MET A 67 -8.06 -0.72 3.24
N VAL A 68 -8.97 -1.00 2.31
CA VAL A 68 -9.96 -0.03 1.80
C VAL A 68 -10.85 0.55 2.91
N ARG A 69 -11.18 -0.24 3.94
CA ARG A 69 -12.02 0.21 5.07
C ARG A 69 -11.26 0.99 6.13
N GLN A 70 -9.94 0.84 6.20
CA GLN A 70 -9.13 1.39 7.31
C GLN A 70 -8.18 2.50 6.85
N ALA A 71 -7.82 2.52 5.57
CA ALA A 71 -6.99 3.56 4.97
C ALA A 71 -7.85 4.64 4.30
N THR A 72 -7.29 5.84 4.21
CA THR A 72 -7.83 6.92 3.38
C THR A 72 -7.39 6.70 1.95
N LEU A 73 -8.36 6.43 1.07
CA LEU A 73 -8.12 6.33 -0.36
C LEU A 73 -8.08 7.70 -1.02
N VAL A 74 -6.97 7.99 -1.70
CA VAL A 74 -6.79 9.25 -2.44
C VAL A 74 -6.78 8.99 -3.95
N PRO A 75 -7.44 9.84 -4.75
CA PRO A 75 -7.27 9.81 -6.19
C PRO A 75 -5.88 10.32 -6.55
N VAL A 76 -5.13 9.56 -7.32
CA VAL A 76 -3.86 10.02 -7.88
C VAL A 76 -4.18 10.97 -9.04
N GLN A 77 -3.94 12.26 -8.84
CA GLN A 77 -4.29 13.29 -9.82
C GLN A 77 -3.21 13.50 -10.90
N SER A 78 -1.98 13.08 -10.62
CA SER A 78 -0.85 13.19 -11.54
C SER A 78 -0.23 11.83 -11.80
N ASN A 79 -0.09 11.46 -13.06
CA ASN A 79 0.81 10.38 -13.50
C ASN A 79 2.16 10.96 -13.89
N SER A 80 2.66 11.92 -13.08
CA SER A 80 3.99 12.48 -13.30
C SER A 80 4.99 11.34 -13.23
N LYS A 81 5.74 11.16 -14.31
CA LYS A 81 6.93 10.32 -14.30
C LYS A 81 8.02 11.07 -13.57
N ILE A 82 8.19 10.77 -12.29
CA ILE A 82 9.12 11.46 -11.39
C ILE A 82 10.45 10.71 -11.39
N ILE A 83 10.40 9.38 -11.35
CA ILE A 83 11.55 8.49 -11.35
C ILE A 83 11.62 7.78 -12.69
N ILE A 84 12.62 8.14 -13.50
CA ILE A 84 12.81 7.56 -14.83
C ILE A 84 13.25 6.09 -14.73
N ASP A 85 13.98 5.74 -13.67
CA ASP A 85 14.60 4.43 -13.51
C ASP A 85 13.68 3.39 -12.82
N ASP A 86 12.65 3.83 -12.09
CA ASP A 86 11.66 2.96 -11.42
C ASP A 86 10.24 3.57 -11.48
N PRO A 87 9.48 3.27 -12.54
CA PRO A 87 8.12 3.78 -12.70
C PRO A 87 7.11 3.25 -11.68
N ASP A 88 7.42 2.17 -10.95
CA ASP A 88 6.51 1.63 -9.93
C ASP A 88 6.53 2.54 -8.68
N ASP A 89 7.69 3.11 -8.34
CA ASP A 89 7.85 4.10 -7.27
C ASP A 89 7.09 5.41 -7.55
N ASP A 90 6.83 5.75 -8.83
CA ASP A 90 6.02 6.91 -9.18
C ASP A 90 4.62 6.82 -8.58
N VAL A 91 4.03 5.61 -8.50
CA VAL A 91 2.70 5.44 -7.94
C VAL A 91 2.69 5.77 -6.45
N ILE A 92 3.72 5.33 -5.72
CA ILE A 92 3.88 5.59 -4.28
C ILE A 92 4.06 7.10 -4.06
N ILE A 93 4.94 7.75 -4.81
CA ILE A 93 5.21 9.18 -4.68
C ILE A 93 3.99 10.02 -5.06
N ASN A 94 3.35 9.72 -6.19
CA ASN A 94 2.16 10.45 -6.61
C ASN A 94 1.00 10.25 -5.60
N THR A 95 0.90 9.09 -4.97
CA THR A 95 -0.05 8.84 -3.87
C THR A 95 0.30 9.67 -2.64
N ALA A 96 1.58 9.71 -2.25
CA ALA A 96 2.06 10.51 -1.13
C ALA A 96 1.79 12.01 -1.34
N LEU A 97 2.04 12.52 -2.55
CA LEU A 97 1.77 13.92 -2.91
C LEU A 97 0.27 14.22 -2.90
N SER A 98 -0.53 13.41 -3.60
CA SER A 98 -1.99 13.59 -3.70
C SER A 98 -2.65 13.52 -2.33
N GLY A 99 -2.15 12.61 -1.50
CA GLY A 99 -2.60 12.40 -0.14
C GLY A 99 -1.76 13.11 0.90
N LYS A 100 -1.02 14.19 0.57
CA LYS A 100 -0.18 15.00 1.49
C LYS A 100 0.40 14.21 2.66
N ALA A 101 1.05 13.09 2.33
CA ALA A 101 1.69 12.22 3.29
C ALA A 101 2.97 12.88 3.82
N GLU A 102 3.24 12.67 5.09
CA GLU A 102 4.45 13.16 5.77
C GLU A 102 5.58 12.13 5.70
N TYR A 103 5.23 10.84 5.54
CA TYR A 103 6.17 9.73 5.50
C TYR A 103 5.78 8.71 4.42
N ILE A 104 6.80 8.14 3.79
CA ILE A 104 6.74 6.91 2.99
C ILE A 104 7.59 5.87 3.74
N VAL A 105 7.07 4.65 3.90
CA VAL A 105 7.73 3.56 4.65
C VAL A 105 7.73 2.27 3.87
#